data_AF-A0A536NXF4-F1
#
_entry.id   AF-A0A536NXF4-F1
#
_cell.length_a   1.000
_cell.length_b   1.000
_cell.length_c   1.000
_cell.angle_alpha   90.00
_cell.angle_beta   90.00
_cell.angle_gamma   90.00
#
_symmetry.space_group_name_H-M   'P 1'
#
loop_
_entity.id
_entity.type
_entity.pdbx_description
1 polymer ?
#
loop_
_entity_poly.entity_id
_entity_poly.type
_entity_poly.pdbx_seq_one_letter_code
_entity_poly.pdbx_strand_id
1 'polypeptide(L)'
;MPTFRYANPPVIHWGAGSVKELAGELERLGVRRFALVTTKSLVGAALPLEPHMTATIAQHAPIAQVEQAIKDAGDAGVAGVVSFGGGSPIDSAKIVALRVGGLPHVAMPTTLSVAELAAGAGFTDETGTKGGMRDPKLLPDVVIYDAELTLKTPMELWLSTGIRALDHAVEGFLADGDHPYNDVMALEAIRRLFESLP
;
A
#
# COMPACT_ATOMS: atom_id res chain seq x y z
N MET A 1 8.96 -19.51 26.25
CA MET A 1 8.82 -18.33 25.38
C MET A 1 7.63 -18.57 24.47
N PRO A 2 6.73 -17.59 24.31
CA PRO A 2 5.66 -17.68 23.32
C PRO A 2 6.28 -17.80 21.91
N THR A 3 5.61 -18.55 21.03
CA THR A 3 5.97 -18.58 19.62
C THR A 3 5.36 -17.35 18.94
N PHE A 4 6.11 -16.70 18.03
CA PHE A 4 5.61 -15.56 17.27
C PHE A 4 5.79 -15.79 15.76
N ARG A 5 4.99 -15.09 14.95
CA ARG A 5 5.11 -15.03 13.49
C ARG A 5 5.20 -13.58 13.07
N TYR A 6 6.23 -13.24 12.30
CA TYR A 6 6.36 -11.95 11.65
C TYR A 6 6.17 -12.13 10.15
N ALA A 7 5.15 -11.49 9.59
CA ALA A 7 4.86 -11.50 8.16
C ALA A 7 5.14 -10.11 7.60
N ASN A 8 5.83 -10.07 6.46
CA ASN A 8 6.21 -8.84 5.77
C ASN A 8 6.22 -9.11 4.25
N PRO A 9 6.09 -8.10 3.37
CA PRO A 9 6.23 -8.29 1.94
C PRO A 9 7.55 -9.02 1.61
N PRO A 10 7.54 -10.02 0.72
CA PRO A 10 8.74 -10.79 0.38
C PRO A 10 9.88 -9.94 -0.19
N VAL A 11 9.55 -8.86 -0.91
CA VAL A 11 10.52 -7.97 -1.56
C VAL A 11 10.21 -6.52 -1.23
N ILE A 12 11.24 -5.77 -0.82
CA ILE A 12 11.18 -4.32 -0.64
C ILE A 12 12.34 -3.69 -1.41
N HIS A 13 12.02 -2.84 -2.37
CA HIS A 13 12.95 -1.93 -3.01
C HIS A 13 12.92 -0.59 -2.27
N TRP A 14 14.09 -0.05 -1.92
CA TRP A 14 14.20 1.15 -1.09
C TRP A 14 15.23 2.13 -1.66
N GLY A 15 14.85 3.39 -1.79
CA GLY A 15 15.74 4.50 -2.15
C GLY A 15 15.23 5.31 -3.33
N ALA A 16 15.78 6.52 -3.49
CA ALA A 16 15.43 7.39 -4.61
C ALA A 16 15.70 6.71 -5.96
N GLY A 17 14.71 6.77 -6.87
CA GLY A 17 14.77 6.16 -8.20
C GLY A 17 14.53 4.65 -8.22
N SER A 18 14.13 4.03 -7.10
CA SER A 18 13.79 2.59 -7.06
C SER A 18 12.55 2.24 -7.87
N VAL A 19 11.74 3.22 -8.31
CA VAL A 19 10.61 2.99 -9.24
C VAL A 19 11.05 2.30 -10.53
N LYS A 20 12.32 2.43 -10.94
CA LYS A 20 12.89 1.73 -12.11
C LYS A 20 12.82 0.20 -12.01
N GLU A 21 12.75 -0.34 -10.79
CA GLU A 21 12.68 -1.79 -10.54
C GLU A 21 11.28 -2.37 -10.86
N LEU A 22 10.26 -1.52 -11.04
CA LEU A 22 8.89 -1.94 -11.35
C LEU A 22 8.83 -2.90 -12.55
N ALA A 23 9.58 -2.61 -13.61
CA ALA A 23 9.57 -3.45 -14.81
C ALA A 23 10.13 -4.86 -14.55
N GLY A 24 11.25 -4.94 -13.85
CA GLY A 24 11.87 -6.21 -13.48
C GLY A 24 10.99 -7.04 -12.53
N GLU A 25 10.31 -6.38 -11.59
CA GLU A 25 9.40 -7.05 -10.66
C GLU A 25 8.13 -7.57 -11.35
N LEU A 26 7.53 -6.79 -12.26
CA LEU A 26 6.39 -7.26 -13.05
C LEU A 26 6.79 -8.43 -13.94
N GLU A 27 7.98 -8.41 -14.55
CA GLU A 27 8.52 -9.54 -15.32
C GLU A 27 8.72 -10.79 -14.43
N ARG A 28 9.37 -10.63 -13.26
CA ARG A 28 9.60 -11.71 -12.29
C ARG A 28 8.30 -12.34 -11.81
N LEU A 29 7.25 -11.54 -11.64
CA LEU A 29 5.91 -11.98 -11.24
C LEU A 29 5.06 -12.51 -12.42
N GLY A 30 5.57 -12.48 -13.65
CA GLY A 30 4.83 -12.91 -14.85
C GLY A 30 3.69 -11.98 -15.25
N VAL A 31 3.70 -10.73 -14.78
CA VAL A 31 2.65 -9.74 -15.00
C VAL A 31 2.92 -8.97 -16.30
N ARG A 32 2.15 -9.28 -17.35
CA ARG A 32 2.24 -8.60 -18.65
C ARG A 32 1.26 -7.45 -18.84
N ARG A 33 0.13 -7.50 -18.12
CA ARG A 33 -0.92 -6.47 -18.12
C ARG A 33 -1.29 -6.22 -16.68
N PHE A 34 -1.19 -4.99 -16.21
CA PHE A 34 -1.55 -4.66 -14.84
C PHE A 34 -2.61 -3.56 -14.79
N ALA A 35 -3.42 -3.59 -13.74
CA ALA A 35 -4.28 -2.47 -13.37
C ALA A 35 -3.49 -1.53 -12.44
N LEU A 36 -3.49 -0.23 -12.74
CA LEU A 36 -3.03 0.79 -11.82
C LEU A 36 -4.20 1.24 -10.94
N VAL A 37 -4.07 1.09 -9.62
CA VAL A 37 -5.03 1.61 -8.64
C VAL A 37 -4.40 2.84 -7.99
N THR A 38 -5.02 4.00 -8.20
CA THR A 38 -4.43 5.30 -7.81
C THR A 38 -5.51 6.31 -7.41
N THR A 39 -5.14 7.56 -7.12
CA THR A 39 -6.06 8.67 -6.88
C THR A 39 -6.10 9.64 -8.06
N LYS A 40 -7.15 10.48 -8.14
CA LYS A 40 -7.31 11.47 -9.23
C LYS A 40 -6.11 12.40 -9.36
N SER A 41 -5.48 12.78 -8.25
CA SER A 41 -4.34 13.71 -8.23
C SER A 41 -3.05 13.11 -8.76
N LEU A 42 -2.98 11.79 -8.89
CA LEU A 42 -1.80 11.05 -9.33
C LEU A 42 -1.97 10.45 -10.74
N VAL A 43 -3.15 10.60 -11.36
CA VAL A 43 -3.36 10.24 -12.76
C VAL A 43 -2.43 11.09 -13.64
N GLY A 44 -1.70 10.44 -14.55
CA GLY A 44 -0.73 11.08 -15.42
C GLY A 44 0.63 11.36 -14.77
N ALA A 45 0.88 10.88 -13.55
CA ALA A 45 2.25 10.83 -13.03
C ALA A 45 3.11 9.96 -13.96
N ALA A 46 4.34 10.42 -14.22
CA ALA A 46 5.29 9.68 -15.06
C ALA A 46 5.76 8.43 -14.32
N LEU A 47 5.14 7.30 -14.64
CA LEU A 47 5.59 5.96 -14.24
C LEU A 47 6.43 5.35 -15.37
N PRO A 48 7.36 4.43 -15.06
CA PRO A 48 8.22 3.83 -16.07
C PRO A 48 7.48 2.89 -17.03
N LEU A 49 6.22 2.55 -16.73
CA LEU A 49 5.38 1.66 -17.51
C LEU A 49 3.94 2.16 -17.55
N GLU A 50 3.33 2.02 -18.73
CA GLU A 50 1.91 2.32 -18.93
C GLU A 50 1.03 1.18 -18.43
N PRO A 51 -0.01 1.46 -17.61
CA PRO A 51 -0.94 0.44 -17.17
C PRO A 51 -1.89 0.00 -18.29
N HIS A 52 -2.40 -1.22 -18.19
CA HIS A 52 -3.44 -1.68 -19.11
C HIS A 52 -4.78 -0.97 -18.85
N MET A 53 -5.04 -0.63 -17.58
CA MET A 53 -6.18 0.17 -17.15
C MET A 53 -5.84 0.92 -15.87
N THR A 54 -6.56 2.00 -15.59
CA THR A 54 -6.42 2.78 -14.35
C THR A 54 -7.75 2.85 -13.61
N ALA A 55 -7.76 2.42 -12.35
CA ALA A 55 -8.85 2.58 -11.42
C ALA A 55 -8.53 3.73 -10.46
N THR A 56 -9.49 4.64 -10.28
CA THR A 56 -9.31 5.81 -9.42
C THR A 56 -10.14 5.68 -8.14
N ILE A 57 -9.46 5.78 -7.00
CA ILE A 57 -10.01 5.60 -5.66
C ILE A 57 -9.97 6.94 -4.92
N ALA A 58 -11.10 7.30 -4.29
CA ALA A 58 -11.21 8.46 -3.43
C ALA A 58 -10.66 8.16 -2.02
N GLN A 59 -10.55 9.22 -1.20
CA GLN A 59 -10.16 9.07 0.19
C GLN A 59 -11.09 8.09 0.93
N HIS A 60 -10.51 7.32 1.84
CA HIS A 60 -11.17 6.29 2.64
C HIS A 60 -11.66 5.06 1.87
N ALA A 61 -11.21 4.86 0.63
CA ALA A 61 -11.51 3.65 -0.16
C ALA A 61 -13.00 3.28 -0.16
N PRO A 62 -13.87 4.10 -0.80
CA PRO A 62 -15.29 3.79 -0.86
C PRO A 62 -15.53 2.43 -1.51
N ILE A 63 -16.24 1.53 -0.83
CA ILE A 63 -16.40 0.13 -1.28
C ILE A 63 -17.01 0.03 -2.68
N ALA A 64 -17.93 0.94 -3.04
CA ALA A 64 -18.51 1.01 -4.37
C ALA A 64 -17.45 1.22 -5.48
N GLN A 65 -16.41 2.01 -5.22
CA GLN A 65 -15.31 2.22 -6.16
C GLN A 65 -14.38 1.00 -6.23
N VAL A 66 -14.19 0.31 -5.11
CA VAL A 66 -13.42 -0.94 -5.07
C VAL A 66 -14.13 -2.05 -5.84
N GLU A 67 -15.44 -2.22 -5.64
CA GLU A 67 -16.31 -3.15 -6.39
C GLU A 67 -16.25 -2.87 -7.89
N GLN A 68 -16.33 -1.61 -8.30
CA GLN A 68 -16.17 -1.22 -9.69
C GLN A 68 -14.77 -1.57 -10.24
N ALA A 69 -13.72 -1.29 -9.48
CA ALA A 69 -12.35 -1.62 -9.86
C ALA A 69 -12.12 -3.14 -9.99
N ILE A 70 -12.75 -3.96 -9.14
CA ILE A 70 -12.73 -5.43 -9.26
C ILE A 70 -13.34 -5.85 -10.59
N LYS A 71 -14.53 -5.33 -10.91
CA LYS A 71 -15.23 -5.65 -12.16
C LYS A 71 -14.39 -5.25 -13.38
N ASP A 72 -13.90 -4.02 -13.40
CA ASP A 72 -13.13 -3.49 -14.53
C ASP A 72 -11.82 -4.25 -14.74
N ALA A 73 -11.12 -4.61 -13.64
CA ALA A 73 -9.91 -5.42 -13.69
C ALA A 73 -10.17 -6.84 -14.21
N GLY A 74 -11.28 -7.46 -13.80
CA GLY A 74 -11.72 -8.75 -14.32
C GLY A 74 -12.03 -8.70 -15.82
N ASP A 75 -12.81 -7.71 -16.25
CA ASP A 75 -13.20 -7.52 -17.65
C ASP A 75 -11.99 -7.21 -18.55
N ALA A 76 -11.02 -6.45 -18.06
CA ALA A 76 -9.78 -6.13 -18.77
C ALA A 76 -8.78 -7.30 -18.81
N GLY A 77 -9.00 -8.37 -18.04
CA GLY A 77 -8.12 -9.54 -18.00
C GLY A 77 -6.69 -9.17 -17.61
N VAL A 78 -6.52 -8.33 -16.59
CA VAL A 78 -5.20 -8.01 -16.04
C VAL A 78 -4.60 -9.22 -15.32
N ALA A 79 -3.28 -9.29 -15.31
CA ALA A 79 -2.49 -10.36 -14.69
C ALA A 79 -1.82 -9.92 -13.38
N GLY A 80 -1.99 -8.66 -12.96
CA GLY A 80 -1.41 -8.10 -11.74
C GLY A 80 -2.01 -6.74 -11.42
N VAL A 81 -1.74 -6.25 -10.21
CA VAL A 81 -2.20 -4.96 -9.71
C VAL A 81 -1.00 -4.15 -9.23
N VAL A 82 -0.96 -2.88 -9.60
CA VAL A 82 0.00 -1.91 -9.08
C VAL A 82 -0.77 -0.83 -8.35
N SER A 83 -0.49 -0.61 -7.07
CA SER A 83 -1.05 0.54 -6.34
C SER A 83 -0.06 1.68 -6.28
N PHE A 84 -0.52 2.89 -6.59
CA PHE A 84 0.28 4.11 -6.50
C PHE A 84 -0.49 5.17 -5.72
N GLY A 85 0.05 5.63 -4.59
CA GLY A 85 -0.64 6.61 -3.75
C GLY A 85 -0.49 6.35 -2.26
N GLY A 86 -1.43 6.82 -1.46
CA GLY A 86 -1.46 6.56 -0.01
C GLY A 86 -2.24 5.31 0.37
N GLY A 87 -2.66 5.22 1.63
CA GLY A 87 -3.37 4.03 2.14
C GLY A 87 -4.64 3.65 1.39
N SER A 88 -5.45 4.61 0.91
CA SER A 88 -6.72 4.31 0.22
C SER A 88 -6.55 3.51 -1.09
N PRO A 89 -5.74 3.95 -2.08
CA PRO A 89 -5.49 3.15 -3.27
C PRO A 89 -4.73 1.85 -2.95
N ILE A 90 -3.84 1.83 -1.95
CA ILE A 90 -3.14 0.60 -1.54
C ILE A 90 -4.12 -0.45 -1.00
N ASP A 91 -4.97 -0.08 -0.04
CA ASP A 91 -5.96 -1.01 0.52
C ASP A 91 -6.95 -1.48 -0.54
N SER A 92 -7.40 -0.58 -1.40
CA SER A 92 -8.29 -0.94 -2.51
C SER A 92 -7.62 -1.93 -3.48
N ALA A 93 -6.34 -1.72 -3.80
CA ALA A 93 -5.58 -2.61 -4.67
C ALA A 93 -5.41 -4.02 -4.09
N LYS A 94 -5.18 -4.15 -2.78
CA LYS A 94 -5.14 -5.46 -2.12
C LYS A 94 -6.45 -6.22 -2.30
N ILE A 95 -7.58 -5.52 -2.13
CA ILE A 95 -8.92 -6.09 -2.31
C ILE A 95 -9.12 -6.49 -3.77
N VAL A 96 -8.77 -5.61 -4.73
CA VAL A 96 -8.86 -5.90 -6.17
C VAL A 96 -8.03 -7.13 -6.53
N ALA A 97 -6.75 -7.16 -6.15
CA ALA A 97 -5.83 -8.26 -6.42
C ALA A 97 -6.38 -9.59 -5.88
N LEU A 98 -6.85 -9.60 -4.63
CA LEU A 98 -7.43 -10.79 -4.01
C LEU A 98 -8.71 -11.25 -4.72
N ARG A 99 -9.61 -10.33 -5.05
CA ARG A 99 -10.96 -10.66 -5.55
C ARG A 99 -11.02 -11.00 -7.04
N VAL A 100 -10.08 -10.50 -7.84
CA VAL A 100 -9.98 -10.82 -9.28
C VAL A 100 -9.33 -12.19 -9.52
N GLY A 101 -8.68 -12.78 -8.51
CA GLY A 101 -8.13 -14.13 -8.60
C GLY A 101 -6.88 -14.39 -7.75
N GLY A 102 -6.54 -13.51 -6.81
CA GLY A 102 -5.26 -13.59 -6.10
C GLY A 102 -4.10 -13.22 -7.00
N LEU A 103 -4.23 -12.10 -7.71
CA LEU A 103 -3.21 -11.60 -8.62
C LEU A 103 -2.02 -11.00 -7.84
N PRO A 104 -0.80 -11.01 -8.41
CA PRO A 104 0.33 -10.33 -7.80
C PRO A 104 0.09 -8.83 -7.60
N HIS A 105 0.54 -8.29 -6.47
CA HIS A 105 0.39 -6.89 -6.10
C HIS A 105 1.75 -6.22 -5.83
N VAL A 106 2.03 -5.14 -6.56
CA VAL A 106 3.15 -4.22 -6.31
C VAL A 106 2.63 -2.91 -5.71
N ALA A 107 3.16 -2.50 -4.56
CA ALA A 107 2.79 -1.25 -3.89
C ALA A 107 3.87 -0.18 -4.03
N MET A 108 3.48 1.02 -4.48
CA MET A 108 4.31 2.21 -4.60
C MET A 108 3.72 3.34 -3.72
N PRO A 109 3.99 3.33 -2.40
CA PRO A 109 3.45 4.32 -1.49
C PRO A 109 4.02 5.73 -1.75
N THR A 110 3.17 6.74 -1.57
CA THR A 110 3.52 8.18 -1.69
C THR A 110 3.31 8.94 -0.38
N THR A 111 2.78 8.27 0.65
CA THR A 111 2.50 8.81 1.97
C THR A 111 3.00 7.85 3.05
N LEU A 112 3.07 8.32 4.30
CA LEU A 112 3.61 7.55 5.42
C LEU A 112 2.58 6.63 6.11
N SER A 113 1.51 6.22 5.43
CA SER A 113 0.39 5.49 6.06
C SER A 113 0.67 4.02 6.40
N VAL A 114 1.78 3.44 5.90
CA VAL A 114 2.23 2.07 6.19
C VAL A 114 1.21 0.98 5.83
N ALA A 115 0.32 1.24 4.87
CA ALA A 115 -0.72 0.28 4.49
C ALA A 115 -0.09 -0.96 3.86
N GLU A 116 0.96 -0.78 3.07
CA GLU A 116 1.68 -1.78 2.29
C GLU A 116 2.42 -2.85 3.12
N LEU A 117 2.58 -2.67 4.44
CA LEU A 117 3.25 -3.65 5.32
C LEU A 117 2.27 -4.52 6.13
N ALA A 118 0.96 -4.39 5.88
CA ALA A 118 -0.07 -5.10 6.63
C ALA A 118 -0.98 -5.94 5.73
N ALA A 119 -1.27 -7.16 6.16
CA ALA A 119 -2.22 -8.09 5.54
C ALA A 119 -3.70 -7.76 5.84
N GLY A 120 -4.00 -6.47 6.02
CA GLY A 120 -5.34 -5.93 6.22
C GLY A 120 -5.63 -4.85 5.20
N ALA A 121 -6.91 -4.65 4.87
CA ALA A 121 -7.37 -3.59 3.98
C ALA A 121 -8.64 -2.95 4.56
N GLY A 122 -8.67 -1.63 4.68
CA GLY A 122 -9.84 -0.87 5.10
C GLY A 122 -10.63 -0.32 3.91
N PHE A 123 -11.94 -0.19 4.10
CA PHE A 123 -12.83 0.48 3.15
C PHE A 123 -13.98 1.14 3.90
N THR A 124 -14.71 2.02 3.22
CA THR A 124 -15.86 2.72 3.80
C THR A 124 -17.10 2.45 2.95
N ASP A 125 -18.24 2.18 3.60
CA ASP A 125 -19.51 2.04 2.90
C ASP A 125 -20.17 3.40 2.59
N GLU A 126 -21.31 3.37 1.91
CA GLU A 126 -22.09 4.56 1.55
C GLU A 126 -22.60 5.37 2.75
N THR A 127 -22.66 4.77 3.94
CA THR A 127 -23.06 5.44 5.19
C THR A 127 -21.89 6.12 5.89
N GLY A 128 -20.67 5.91 5.41
CA GLY A 128 -19.44 6.36 6.08
C GLY A 128 -18.92 5.38 7.12
N THR A 129 -19.53 4.20 7.26
CA THR A 129 -19.08 3.18 8.21
C THR A 129 -17.83 2.50 7.68
N LYS A 130 -16.80 2.40 8.53
CA LYS A 130 -15.55 1.71 8.18
C LYS A 130 -15.74 0.20 8.29
N GLY A 131 -15.54 -0.48 7.16
CA GLY A 131 -15.31 -1.90 7.09
C GLY A 131 -13.83 -2.23 6.94
N GLY A 132 -13.51 -3.51 7.06
CA GLY A 132 -12.16 -3.98 6.78
C GLY A 132 -12.12 -5.48 6.59
N MET A 133 -11.07 -5.94 5.95
CA MET A 133 -10.78 -7.36 5.79
C MET A 133 -9.35 -7.67 6.16
N ARG A 134 -9.11 -8.89 6.61
CA ARG A 134 -7.78 -9.43 6.91
C ARG A 134 -7.65 -10.79 6.27
N ASP A 135 -6.61 -10.97 5.49
CA ASP A 135 -6.24 -12.23 4.86
C ASP A 135 -4.73 -12.15 4.56
N PRO A 136 -3.92 -13.17 4.90
CA PRO A 136 -2.50 -13.18 4.56
C PRO A 136 -2.18 -12.88 3.09
N LYS A 137 -3.11 -13.18 2.17
CA LYS A 137 -3.01 -12.89 0.73
C LYS A 137 -3.21 -11.41 0.35
N LEU A 138 -3.58 -10.55 1.31
CA LEU A 138 -3.65 -9.10 1.10
C LEU A 138 -2.28 -8.43 1.24
N LEU A 139 -1.26 -9.15 1.69
CA LEU A 139 0.09 -8.59 1.77
C LEU A 139 0.65 -8.43 0.35
N PRO A 140 1.19 -7.25 -0.03
CA PRO A 140 1.81 -7.07 -1.34
C PRO A 140 2.97 -8.05 -1.55
N ASP A 141 3.17 -8.48 -2.79
CA ASP A 141 4.34 -9.28 -3.18
C ASP A 141 5.61 -8.43 -3.20
N VAL A 142 5.46 -7.14 -3.53
CA VAL A 142 6.56 -6.19 -3.67
C VAL A 142 6.12 -4.83 -3.13
N VAL A 143 7.02 -4.16 -2.40
CA VAL A 143 6.90 -2.74 -2.06
C VAL A 143 8.07 -1.97 -2.67
N ILE A 144 7.79 -0.82 -3.28
CA ILE A 144 8.79 0.09 -3.82
C ILE A 144 8.70 1.41 -3.07
N TYR A 145 9.62 1.61 -2.12
CA TYR A 145 9.80 2.86 -1.38
C TYR A 145 10.75 3.80 -2.12
N ASP A 146 10.20 4.54 -3.08
CA ASP A 146 10.93 5.57 -3.81
C ASP A 146 10.64 6.97 -3.23
N ALA A 147 11.67 7.62 -2.68
CA ALA A 147 11.55 8.95 -2.11
C ALA A 147 11.17 10.02 -3.16
N GLU A 148 11.46 9.82 -4.44
CA GLU A 148 11.08 10.78 -5.50
C GLU A 148 9.56 10.80 -5.74
N LEU A 149 8.90 9.66 -5.53
CA LEU A 149 7.45 9.53 -5.68
C LEU A 149 6.68 10.28 -4.57
N THR A 150 7.33 10.63 -3.47
CA THR A 150 6.71 11.35 -2.35
C THR A 150 6.83 12.87 -2.47
N LEU A 151 7.70 13.39 -3.35
CA LEU A 151 8.03 14.82 -3.43
C LEU A 151 6.82 15.71 -3.76
N LYS A 152 5.81 15.15 -4.42
CA LYS A 152 4.58 15.87 -4.79
C LYS A 152 3.48 15.76 -3.74
N THR A 153 3.69 14.99 -2.67
CA THR A 153 2.74 14.86 -1.57
C THR A 153 2.67 16.20 -0.82
N PRO A 154 1.48 16.82 -0.72
CA PRO A 154 1.34 18.09 0.01
C PRO A 154 1.81 17.96 1.46
N MET A 155 2.48 18.98 1.99
CA MET A 155 3.07 18.94 3.33
C MET A 155 2.05 18.61 4.43
N GLU A 156 0.82 19.13 4.33
CA GLU A 156 -0.26 18.81 5.27
C GLU A 156 -0.62 17.31 5.26
N LEU A 157 -0.67 16.70 4.06
CA LEU A 157 -0.90 15.26 3.92
C LEU A 157 0.30 14.43 4.40
N TRP A 158 1.52 14.91 4.12
CA TRP A 158 2.75 14.27 4.59
C TRP A 158 2.81 14.23 6.12
N LEU A 159 2.58 15.38 6.77
CA LEU A 159 2.56 15.50 8.22
C LEU A 159 1.44 14.67 8.86
N SER A 160 0.21 14.75 8.35
CA SER A 160 -0.90 13.97 8.92
C SER A 160 -0.68 12.47 8.81
N THR A 161 -0.14 11.99 7.70
CA THR A 161 0.23 10.56 7.55
C THR A 161 1.48 10.19 8.36
N GLY A 162 2.42 11.12 8.58
CA GLY A 162 3.56 10.94 9.47
C GLY A 162 3.17 10.78 10.94
N ILE A 163 2.23 11.61 11.43
CA ILE A 163 1.67 11.45 12.78
C ILE A 163 0.95 10.11 12.92
N ARG A 164 0.24 9.65 11.87
CA ARG A 164 -0.35 8.32 11.87
C ARG A 164 0.68 7.19 11.89
N ALA A 165 1.82 7.35 11.22
CA ALA A 165 2.92 6.39 11.31
C ALA A 165 3.47 6.30 12.75
N LEU A 166 3.58 7.46 13.42
CA LEU A 166 4.00 7.53 14.83
C LEU A 166 2.99 6.86 15.75
N ASP A 167 1.70 7.13 15.55
CA ASP A 167 0.59 6.49 16.26
C ASP A 167 0.69 4.95 16.15
N HIS A 168 0.84 4.41 14.94
CA HIS A 168 1.02 2.98 14.74
C HIS A 168 2.27 2.40 15.42
N ALA A 169 3.38 3.14 15.44
CA ALA A 169 4.58 2.69 16.13
C ALA A 169 4.40 2.67 17.65
N VAL A 170 3.76 3.70 18.22
CA VAL A 170 3.49 3.79 19.67
C VAL A 170 2.47 2.73 20.10
N GLU A 171 1.34 2.62 19.40
CA GLU A 171 0.32 1.60 19.66
C GLU A 171 0.90 0.19 19.53
N GLY A 172 1.74 -0.05 18.50
CA GLY A 172 2.37 -1.34 18.28
C GLY A 172 3.35 -1.73 19.38
N PHE A 173 4.11 -0.78 19.92
CA PHE A 173 5.03 -1.03 21.04
C PHE A 173 4.28 -1.23 22.38
N LEU A 174 3.15 -0.57 22.57
CA LEU A 174 2.33 -0.67 23.77
C LEU A 174 1.30 -1.80 23.72
N ALA A 175 1.23 -2.56 22.62
CA ALA A 175 0.29 -3.65 22.45
C ALA A 175 0.57 -4.80 23.43
N ASP A 176 -0.48 -5.42 23.94
CA ASP A 176 -0.37 -6.55 24.88
C ASP A 176 0.40 -7.74 24.25
N GLY A 177 1.30 -8.34 25.03
CA GLY A 177 2.09 -9.53 24.65
C GLY A 177 3.53 -9.24 24.27
N ASP A 178 4.31 -10.30 24.03
CA ASP A 178 5.72 -10.19 23.61
C ASP A 178 5.80 -10.07 22.07
N HIS A 179 6.28 -8.93 21.57
CA HIS A 179 6.42 -8.67 20.13
C HIS A 179 7.88 -8.33 19.74
N PRO A 180 8.84 -9.24 19.95
CA PRO A 180 10.28 -8.91 19.94
C PRO A 180 10.79 -8.28 18.64
N TYR A 181 10.17 -8.61 17.50
CA TYR A 181 10.52 -7.97 16.22
C TYR A 181 9.84 -6.61 16.05
N ASN A 182 8.56 -6.52 16.44
CA ASN A 182 7.81 -5.27 16.32
C ASN A 182 8.37 -4.19 17.24
N ASP A 183 8.78 -4.54 18.46
CA ASP A 183 9.29 -3.58 19.44
C ASP A 183 10.53 -2.85 18.92
N VAL A 184 11.46 -3.59 18.30
CA VAL A 184 12.66 -3.00 17.69
C VAL A 184 12.28 -2.07 16.54
N MET A 185 11.38 -2.51 15.66
CA MET A 185 10.94 -1.71 14.50
C MET A 185 10.18 -0.45 14.94
N ALA A 186 9.32 -0.57 15.94
CA ALA A 186 8.52 0.51 16.49
C ALA A 186 9.38 1.57 17.17
N LEU A 187 10.32 1.17 18.04
CA LEU A 187 11.23 2.11 18.70
C LEU A 187 12.12 2.86 17.71
N GLU A 188 12.63 2.18 16.67
CA GLU A 188 13.41 2.84 15.63
C GLU A 188 12.55 3.77 14.76
N ALA A 189 11.31 3.38 14.45
CA ALA A 189 10.36 4.24 13.75
C ALA A 189 10.04 5.51 14.55
N ILE A 190 9.75 5.39 15.85
CA ILE A 190 9.52 6.53 16.75
C ILE A 190 10.72 7.48 16.71
N ARG A 191 11.94 6.95 16.89
CA ARG A 191 13.17 7.75 16.87
C ARG A 191 13.34 8.50 15.55
N ARG A 192 13.21 7.82 14.42
CA ARG A 192 13.37 8.44 13.08
C ARG A 192 12.29 9.46 12.76
N LEU A 193 11.03 9.17 13.09
CA LEU A 193 9.93 10.09 12.85
C LEU A 193 10.09 11.35 13.70
N PHE A 194 10.52 11.22 14.95
CA PHE A 194 10.81 12.38 15.80
C PHE A 194 11.96 13.24 15.28
N GLU A 195 12.99 12.63 14.67
CA GLU A 195 14.13 13.35 14.08
C GLU A 195 13.83 13.98 12.71
N SER A 196 12.91 13.37 11.94
CA SER A 196 12.76 13.67 10.50
C SER A 196 11.44 14.33 10.11
N LEU A 197 10.40 14.23 10.93
CA LEU A 197 9.18 14.98 10.70
C LEU A 197 9.43 16.46 11.07
N PRO A 198 9.05 17.43 10.21
CA PRO A 198 9.20 18.85 10.47
C PRO A 198 8.31 19.38 11.61
#